data_AF-A0A379SDN3-F1
#
_entry.id   AF-A0A379SDN3-F1
#
_cell.length_a   1.000
_cell.length_b   1.000
_cell.length_c   1.000
_cell.angle_alpha   90.00
_cell.angle_beta   90.00
_cell.angle_gamma   90.00
#
_symmetry.space_group_name_H-M   'P 1'
#
loop_
_entity.id
_entity.type
_entity.pdbx_description
1 polymer ?
#
loop_
_entity_poly.entity_id
_entity_poly.type
_entity_poly.pdbx_seq_one_letter_code
_entity_poly.pdbx_strand_id
1 'polypeptide(L)'
;MVFLMKYYKLIMLTLLVFGDCSYSMDFKVTPSDSLDGVIYFTLHIEDDHKVRDVDIALEGNANNVAVRQYYNFSCGWGNAFGVRLGMDSATKDGVLIFDNIYALDSQLNILFAKSYSRIENKWIDPINLNASVCNRMGGGIKKDSLTNKDYIVDFESIEQGPFYLKGAGNITIKYIRGDFLKLVRTDVNGESIIDLIRNNNDKAPIVRTVFFMKIKSEMNIISLISWGDIMGDGGYYKTYAYIYDKNGIIHANKILNEDPSLSGYNSEKKPFEYTNARAIKAYILKNYGF
;
A
#
# COMPACT_ATOMS: atom_id res chain seq x y z
N MET A 1 34.37 -50.05 -25.59
CA MET A 1 34.40 -48.59 -25.39
C MET A 1 33.83 -47.86 -26.62
N VAL A 2 32.60 -48.17 -27.02
CA VAL A 2 31.91 -47.54 -28.18
C VAL A 2 30.44 -47.23 -27.85
N PHE A 3 29.87 -47.90 -26.84
CA PHE A 3 28.48 -47.69 -26.41
C PHE A 3 28.27 -46.43 -25.52
N LEU A 4 29.28 -45.94 -24.80
CA LEU A 4 29.13 -44.79 -23.89
C LEU A 4 29.07 -43.44 -24.62
N MET A 5 29.67 -43.30 -25.81
CA MET A 5 29.74 -42.03 -26.54
C MET A 5 28.45 -41.66 -27.30
N LYS A 6 27.58 -42.64 -27.59
CA LYS A 6 26.31 -42.39 -28.30
C LYS A 6 25.25 -41.73 -27.42
N TYR A 7 25.26 -42.01 -26.12
CA TYR A 7 24.30 -41.42 -25.18
C TYR A 7 24.70 -40.02 -24.71
N TYR A 8 26.00 -39.68 -24.69
CA TYR A 8 26.46 -38.35 -24.29
C TYR A 8 26.03 -37.25 -25.28
N LYS A 9 26.05 -37.55 -26.59
CA LYS A 9 25.54 -36.62 -27.62
C LYS A 9 24.02 -36.47 -27.57
N LEU A 10 23.28 -37.52 -27.18
CA LEU A 10 21.83 -37.46 -27.06
C LEU A 10 21.40 -36.66 -25.82
N ILE A 11 22.14 -36.79 -24.70
CA ILE A 11 21.91 -36.05 -23.45
C ILE A 11 22.21 -34.55 -23.64
N MET A 12 23.29 -34.18 -24.35
CA MET A 12 23.58 -32.78 -24.70
C MET A 12 22.55 -32.19 -25.66
N LEU A 13 21.95 -32.99 -26.55
CA LEU A 13 20.90 -32.52 -27.45
C LEU A 13 19.56 -32.32 -26.71
N THR A 14 19.24 -33.16 -25.71
CA THR A 14 18.05 -32.94 -24.86
C THR A 14 18.20 -31.74 -23.93
N LEU A 15 19.42 -31.44 -23.44
CA LEU A 15 19.67 -30.23 -22.64
C LEU A 15 19.57 -28.92 -23.44
N LEU A 16 19.70 -28.98 -24.78
CA LEU A 16 19.52 -27.82 -25.66
C LEU A 16 18.05 -27.60 -26.07
N VAL A 17 17.16 -28.57 -25.84
CA VAL A 17 15.72 -28.46 -26.19
C VAL A 17 14.84 -28.12 -24.98
N PHE A 18 15.38 -28.23 -23.77
CA PHE A 18 14.80 -27.67 -22.54
C PHE A 18 15.51 -26.40 -22.08
N GLY A 19 16.04 -25.62 -23.03
CA GLY A 19 16.12 -24.19 -22.82
C GLY A 19 14.68 -23.69 -22.80
N ASP A 20 14.02 -23.76 -21.64
CA ASP A 20 12.84 -22.94 -21.39
C ASP A 20 13.24 -21.54 -21.87
N CYS A 21 12.58 -21.05 -22.93
CA CYS A 21 12.65 -19.64 -23.24
C CYS A 21 12.14 -18.94 -21.99
N SER A 22 13.08 -18.52 -21.14
CA SER A 22 12.80 -17.65 -20.03
C SER A 22 12.47 -16.31 -20.67
N TYR A 23 11.21 -16.19 -21.13
CA TYR A 23 10.63 -14.93 -21.58
C TYR A 23 10.77 -13.96 -20.41
N SER A 24 11.78 -13.09 -20.51
CA SER A 24 12.11 -12.11 -19.50
C SER A 24 11.73 -10.77 -20.06
N MET A 25 10.63 -10.23 -19.58
CA MET A 25 10.27 -8.84 -19.86
C MET A 25 11.28 -7.92 -19.20
N ASP A 26 11.91 -7.04 -19.97
CA ASP A 26 12.83 -6.03 -19.45
C ASP A 26 12.09 -4.73 -19.15
N PHE A 27 12.52 -4.06 -18.08
CA PHE A 27 11.96 -2.79 -17.64
C PHE A 27 13.09 -1.80 -17.40
N LYS A 28 13.05 -0.70 -18.14
CA LYS A 28 14.03 0.38 -18.04
C LYS A 28 13.33 1.72 -17.91
N VAL A 29 13.84 2.57 -17.04
CA VAL A 29 13.32 3.92 -16.84
C VAL A 29 14.35 4.93 -17.27
N THR A 30 13.96 5.91 -18.10
CA THR A 30 14.83 7.00 -18.54
C THR A 30 14.14 8.35 -18.39
N PRO A 31 14.90 9.44 -18.13
CA PRO A 31 14.35 10.78 -18.16
C PRO A 31 13.67 11.07 -19.52
N SER A 32 12.59 11.83 -19.47
CA SER A 32 11.83 12.25 -20.66
C SER A 32 11.78 13.78 -20.71
N ASP A 33 10.62 14.35 -21.01
CA ASP A 33 10.37 15.78 -21.08
C ASP A 33 9.87 16.37 -19.75
N SER A 34 9.72 17.70 -19.73
CA SER A 34 8.95 18.41 -18.71
C SER A 34 7.84 19.20 -19.39
N LEU A 35 6.65 19.15 -18.80
CA LEU A 35 5.47 19.83 -19.29
C LEU A 35 4.71 20.41 -18.11
N ASP A 36 4.37 21.70 -18.19
CA ASP A 36 3.63 22.44 -17.16
C ASP A 36 4.22 22.32 -15.73
N GLY A 37 5.56 22.28 -15.64
CA GLY A 37 6.27 22.16 -14.36
C GLY A 37 6.31 20.75 -13.78
N VAL A 38 5.70 19.77 -14.45
CA VAL A 38 5.82 18.34 -14.11
C VAL A 38 7.00 17.75 -14.89
N ILE A 39 7.85 16.98 -14.20
CA ILE A 39 8.95 16.22 -14.81
C ILE A 39 8.44 14.82 -15.13
N TYR A 40 8.69 14.37 -16.35
CA TYR A 40 8.31 13.04 -16.79
C TYR A 40 9.53 12.15 -17.02
N PHE A 41 9.31 10.87 -16.78
CA PHE A 41 10.18 9.78 -17.18
C PHE A 41 9.39 8.85 -18.10
N THR A 42 10.10 8.01 -18.86
CA THR A 42 9.49 6.96 -19.67
C THR A 42 9.91 5.61 -19.11
N LEU A 43 8.92 4.77 -18.81
CA LEU A 43 9.11 3.35 -18.55
C LEU A 43 9.06 2.62 -19.90
N HIS A 44 10.23 2.17 -20.35
CA HIS A 44 10.39 1.28 -21.49
C HIS A 44 10.20 -0.17 -21.05
N ILE A 45 9.30 -0.86 -21.71
CA ILE A 45 8.94 -2.25 -21.45
C ILE A 45 9.20 -3.03 -22.72
N GLU A 46 10.12 -3.99 -22.66
CA GLU A 46 10.55 -4.77 -23.83
C GLU A 46 10.35 -6.26 -23.57
N ASP A 47 9.79 -6.92 -24.58
CA ASP A 47 9.80 -8.38 -24.76
C ASP A 47 10.42 -8.64 -26.15
N ASP A 48 10.96 -9.83 -26.42
CA ASP A 48 11.88 -10.13 -27.55
C ASP A 48 11.48 -9.59 -28.95
N HIS A 49 10.22 -9.22 -29.15
CA HIS A 49 9.69 -8.69 -30.41
C HIS A 49 8.78 -7.46 -30.26
N LYS A 50 8.63 -6.89 -29.06
CA LYS A 50 7.66 -5.83 -28.77
C LYS A 50 8.21 -4.83 -27.77
N VAL A 51 7.86 -3.57 -27.99
CA VAL A 51 8.18 -2.47 -27.07
C VAL A 51 6.90 -1.75 -26.71
N ARG A 52 6.78 -1.37 -25.45
CA ARG A 52 5.74 -0.47 -24.95
C ARG A 52 6.38 0.58 -24.05
N ASP A 53 6.03 1.83 -24.32
CA ASP A 53 6.41 2.96 -23.49
C ASP A 53 5.21 3.42 -22.65
N VAL A 54 5.51 3.81 -21.41
CA VAL A 54 4.55 4.40 -20.48
C VAL A 54 5.14 5.68 -19.92
N ASP A 55 4.41 6.79 -20.00
CA ASP A 55 4.82 8.04 -19.33
C ASP A 55 4.65 7.92 -17.82
N ILE A 56 5.62 8.46 -17.09
CA ILE A 56 5.70 8.43 -15.63
C ILE A 56 5.87 9.87 -15.15
N ALA A 57 4.81 10.47 -14.64
CA ALA A 57 4.90 11.75 -13.94
C ALA A 57 5.62 11.57 -12.61
N LEU A 58 6.56 12.47 -12.28
CA LEU A 58 7.08 12.56 -10.93
C LEU A 58 6.05 13.22 -10.00
N GLU A 59 5.92 12.66 -8.80
CA GLU A 59 4.96 13.10 -7.79
C GLU A 59 5.62 14.00 -6.74
N GLY A 60 4.91 15.04 -6.31
CA GLY A 60 5.40 16.00 -5.32
C GLY A 60 6.68 16.72 -5.77
N ASN A 61 7.72 16.69 -4.92
CA ASN A 61 9.04 17.26 -5.20
C ASN A 61 10.06 16.18 -5.60
N ALA A 62 9.61 15.00 -6.03
CA ALA A 62 10.52 13.98 -6.51
C ALA A 62 11.29 14.48 -7.73
N ASN A 63 12.56 14.09 -7.83
CA ASN A 63 13.43 14.45 -8.94
C ASN A 63 13.98 13.23 -9.70
N ASN A 64 13.65 12.02 -9.24
CA ASN A 64 14.09 10.78 -9.84
C ASN A 64 13.08 9.66 -9.59
N VAL A 65 13.17 8.63 -10.41
CA VAL A 65 12.42 7.38 -10.30
C VAL A 65 13.38 6.23 -10.58
N ALA A 66 13.25 5.15 -9.81
CA ALA A 66 14.08 3.97 -10.00
C ALA A 66 13.26 2.70 -9.95
N VAL A 67 13.68 1.70 -10.73
CA VAL A 67 13.18 0.33 -10.56
C VAL A 67 13.62 -0.20 -9.20
N ARG A 68 12.66 -0.62 -8.39
CA ARG A 68 12.89 -1.14 -7.03
C ARG A 68 12.70 -2.64 -6.92
N GLN A 69 11.84 -3.21 -7.76
CA GLN A 69 11.48 -4.63 -7.68
C GLN A 69 10.85 -5.09 -9.00
N TYR A 70 11.10 -6.34 -9.36
CA TYR A 70 10.43 -7.05 -10.45
C TYR A 70 9.48 -8.09 -9.87
N TYR A 71 8.41 -8.39 -10.60
CA TYR A 71 7.40 -9.35 -10.22
C TYR A 71 7.14 -10.35 -11.34
N ASN A 72 6.82 -11.57 -10.95
CA ASN A 72 6.25 -12.59 -11.81
C ASN A 72 4.97 -13.12 -11.15
N PHE A 73 3.87 -13.10 -11.88
CA PHE A 73 2.57 -13.56 -11.43
C PHE A 73 2.13 -14.74 -12.29
N SER A 74 1.77 -15.83 -11.62
CA SER A 74 1.16 -17.00 -12.27
C SER A 74 -0.34 -16.95 -12.06
N CYS A 75 -1.07 -16.58 -13.12
CA CYS A 75 -2.51 -16.46 -13.12
C CYS A 75 -3.14 -17.67 -13.82
N GLY A 76 -4.42 -17.96 -13.51
CA GLY A 76 -5.13 -19.09 -14.13
C GLY A 76 -5.25 -19.00 -15.66
N TRP A 77 -5.11 -17.79 -16.22
CA TRP A 77 -5.15 -17.53 -17.66
C TRP A 77 -3.75 -17.39 -18.30
N GLY A 78 -2.67 -17.43 -17.52
CA GLY A 78 -1.30 -17.27 -18.02
C GLY A 78 -0.38 -16.51 -17.07
N ASN A 79 0.80 -16.13 -17.56
CA ASN A 79 1.78 -15.38 -16.77
C ASN A 79 1.63 -13.87 -16.99
N ALA A 80 1.92 -13.10 -15.95
CA ALA A 80 2.11 -11.66 -16.01
C ALA A 80 3.44 -11.26 -15.38
N PHE A 81 4.01 -10.18 -15.88
CA PHE A 81 5.27 -9.63 -15.40
C PHE A 81 5.03 -8.21 -14.92
N GLY A 82 5.71 -7.81 -13.86
CA GLY A 82 5.52 -6.48 -13.31
C GLY A 82 6.78 -5.85 -12.80
N VAL A 83 6.69 -4.55 -12.55
CA VAL A 83 7.76 -3.73 -12.02
C VAL A 83 7.19 -2.77 -10.97
N ARG A 84 7.93 -2.58 -9.88
CA ARG A 84 7.72 -1.49 -8.93
C ARG A 84 8.74 -0.40 -9.20
N LEU A 85 8.23 0.79 -9.49
CA LEU A 85 9.00 2.01 -9.54
C LEU A 85 8.86 2.74 -8.21
N GLY A 86 9.96 3.25 -7.68
CA GLY A 86 9.97 4.03 -6.44
C GLY A 86 10.49 5.44 -6.69
N MET A 87 9.75 6.42 -6.17
CA MET A 87 10.12 7.83 -6.13
C MET A 87 10.11 8.31 -4.69
N ASP A 88 10.93 9.29 -4.38
CA ASP A 88 10.96 9.93 -3.07
C ASP A 88 10.91 11.44 -3.20
N SER A 89 10.11 12.07 -2.33
CA SER A 89 9.90 13.51 -2.28
C SER A 89 10.12 13.98 -0.86
N ALA A 90 11.13 14.84 -0.66
CA ALA A 90 11.36 15.48 0.63
C ALA A 90 10.22 16.45 0.96
N THR A 91 9.66 16.32 2.17
CA THR A 91 8.65 17.24 2.72
C THR A 91 9.06 17.72 4.11
N LYS A 92 8.33 18.69 4.67
CA LYS A 92 8.55 19.14 6.06
C LYS A 92 8.26 18.05 7.10
N ASP A 93 7.36 17.13 6.76
CA ASP A 93 6.86 16.09 7.67
C ASP A 93 7.61 14.75 7.51
N GLY A 94 8.64 14.71 6.66
CA GLY A 94 9.44 13.54 6.35
C GLY A 94 9.55 13.27 4.85
N VAL A 95 10.17 12.15 4.49
CA VAL A 95 10.26 11.73 3.09
C VAL A 95 8.96 11.00 2.71
N LEU A 96 8.25 11.53 1.73
CA LEU A 96 7.10 10.88 1.12
C LEU A 96 7.61 9.98 -0.01
N ILE A 97 7.27 8.70 0.05
CA ILE A 97 7.64 7.70 -0.95
C ILE A 97 6.42 7.41 -1.82
N PHE A 98 6.63 7.31 -3.13
CA PHE A 98 5.65 6.85 -4.09
C PHE A 98 6.12 5.53 -4.70
N ASP A 99 5.32 4.48 -4.57
CA ASP A 99 5.55 3.18 -5.18
C ASP A 99 4.50 2.97 -6.29
N ASN A 100 4.93 3.01 -7.54
CA ASN A 100 4.09 2.74 -8.70
C ASN A 100 4.33 1.31 -9.16
N ILE A 101 3.28 0.49 -9.18
CA ILE A 101 3.34 -0.89 -9.64
C ILE A 101 2.63 -1.00 -10.98
N TYR A 102 3.31 -1.57 -11.96
CA TYR A 102 2.76 -1.92 -13.26
C TYR A 102 2.84 -3.43 -13.45
N ALA A 103 1.80 -4.06 -13.99
CA ALA A 103 1.85 -5.46 -14.41
C ALA A 103 1.21 -5.64 -15.79
N LEU A 104 1.84 -6.46 -16.62
CA LEU A 104 1.50 -6.66 -18.02
C LEU A 104 1.48 -8.14 -18.40
N ASP A 105 0.69 -8.47 -19.42
CA ASP A 105 0.75 -9.79 -20.07
C ASP A 105 1.88 -9.88 -21.11
N SER A 106 2.07 -11.07 -21.69
CA SER A 106 3.03 -11.33 -22.79
C SER A 106 2.75 -10.57 -24.09
N GLN A 107 1.63 -9.85 -24.18
CA GLN A 107 1.31 -8.97 -25.30
C GLN A 107 1.60 -7.50 -24.97
N LEU A 108 2.23 -7.24 -23.82
CA LEU A 108 2.46 -5.91 -23.25
C LEU A 108 1.15 -5.15 -22.99
N ASN A 109 0.02 -5.83 -22.78
CA ASN A 109 -1.20 -5.17 -22.30
C ASN A 109 -1.07 -4.90 -20.81
N ILE A 110 -1.36 -3.67 -20.38
CA ILE A 110 -1.37 -3.31 -18.96
C ILE A 110 -2.60 -3.95 -18.31
N LEU A 111 -2.35 -4.84 -17.36
CA LEU A 111 -3.36 -5.56 -16.59
C LEU A 111 -3.69 -4.86 -15.28
N PHE A 112 -2.69 -4.16 -14.74
CA PHE A 112 -2.74 -3.51 -13.43
C PHE A 112 -1.77 -2.33 -13.43
N ALA A 113 -2.22 -1.19 -12.94
CA ALA A 113 -1.35 -0.06 -12.62
C ALA A 113 -1.89 0.65 -11.38
N LYS A 114 -1.10 0.73 -10.31
CA LYS A 114 -1.51 1.38 -9.06
C LYS A 114 -0.35 2.12 -8.43
N SER A 115 -0.65 3.29 -7.89
CA SER A 115 0.31 4.13 -7.17
C SER A 115 -0.04 4.15 -5.69
N TYR A 116 0.99 3.99 -4.86
CA TYR A 116 0.88 4.06 -3.41
C TYR A 116 1.79 5.18 -2.89
N SER A 117 1.23 6.17 -2.19
CA SER A 117 2.05 7.11 -1.43
C SER A 117 2.09 6.71 0.05
N ARG A 118 3.23 6.91 0.70
CA ARG A 118 3.44 6.57 2.12
C ARG A 118 4.61 7.34 2.73
N ILE A 119 4.54 7.63 4.03
CA ILE A 119 5.68 8.18 4.76
C ILE A 119 6.75 7.10 4.94
N GLU A 120 8.03 7.49 4.82
CA GLU A 120 9.21 6.63 4.83
C GLU A 120 9.15 5.49 5.85
N ASN A 121 8.82 4.30 5.34
CA ASN A 121 8.84 3.03 6.05
C ASN A 121 9.35 1.92 5.10
N LYS A 122 9.50 0.70 5.60
CA LYS A 122 9.85 -0.43 4.74
C LYS A 122 8.67 -0.76 3.83
N TRP A 123 8.91 -0.87 2.53
CA TRP A 123 7.92 -1.38 1.59
C TRP A 123 7.47 -2.80 1.95
N ILE A 124 6.15 -3.02 1.87
CA ILE A 124 5.52 -4.32 2.03
C ILE A 124 4.54 -4.46 0.87
N ASP A 125 4.71 -5.49 0.04
CA ASP A 125 3.78 -5.77 -1.05
C ASP A 125 2.35 -5.95 -0.50
N PRO A 126 1.32 -5.36 -1.14
CA PRO A 126 -0.06 -5.61 -0.78
C PRO A 126 -0.37 -7.11 -0.80
N ILE A 127 -1.02 -7.63 0.24
CA ILE A 127 -1.30 -9.09 0.36
C ILE A 127 -2.16 -9.59 -0.81
N ASN A 128 -3.07 -8.77 -1.31
CA ASN A 128 -3.90 -9.06 -2.47
C ASN A 128 -3.23 -8.77 -3.81
N LEU A 129 -1.96 -8.35 -3.89
CA LEU A 129 -1.35 -7.90 -5.16
C LEU A 129 -1.50 -8.95 -6.27
N ASN A 130 -1.21 -10.22 -5.98
CA ASN A 130 -1.37 -11.31 -6.94
C ASN A 130 -2.83 -11.44 -7.41
N ALA A 131 -3.79 -11.49 -6.48
CA ALA A 131 -5.20 -11.56 -6.82
C ALA A 131 -5.65 -10.33 -7.63
N SER A 132 -5.19 -9.13 -7.27
CA SER A 132 -5.52 -7.88 -7.98
C SER A 132 -5.00 -7.88 -9.41
N VAL A 133 -3.78 -8.39 -9.65
CA VAL A 133 -3.22 -8.52 -11.00
C VAL A 133 -3.98 -9.59 -11.80
N CYS A 134 -4.13 -10.80 -11.23
CA CYS A 134 -4.78 -11.90 -11.93
C CYS A 134 -6.27 -11.68 -12.20
N ASN A 135 -6.95 -10.90 -11.37
CA ASN A 135 -8.34 -10.50 -11.55
C ASN A 135 -8.51 -9.14 -12.24
N ARG A 136 -7.42 -8.49 -12.66
CA ARG A 136 -7.42 -7.20 -13.39
C ARG A 136 -8.14 -6.07 -12.66
N MET A 137 -7.92 -5.95 -11.35
CA MET A 137 -8.67 -5.04 -10.46
C MET A 137 -8.08 -3.63 -10.31
N GLY A 138 -6.94 -3.32 -10.95
CA GLY A 138 -6.18 -2.10 -10.64
C GLY A 138 -6.22 -1.03 -11.73
N GLY A 139 -7.42 -0.60 -12.16
CA GLY A 139 -7.73 0.65 -12.87
C GLY A 139 -7.09 0.92 -14.25
N GLY A 140 -5.89 0.41 -14.48
CA GLY A 140 -5.04 0.64 -15.63
C GLY A 140 -4.42 2.03 -15.64
N ILE A 141 -3.99 2.40 -16.84
CA ILE A 141 -3.46 3.73 -17.17
C ILE A 141 -4.46 4.42 -18.08
N LYS A 142 -4.58 5.74 -17.95
CA LYS A 142 -5.31 6.59 -18.90
C LYS A 142 -4.38 7.63 -19.49
N LYS A 143 -4.82 8.24 -20.59
CA LYS A 143 -4.20 9.43 -21.15
C LYS A 143 -4.86 10.69 -20.64
N ASP A 144 -4.06 11.63 -20.18
CA ASP A 144 -4.52 12.97 -19.86
C ASP A 144 -4.91 13.69 -21.15
N SER A 145 -6.09 14.33 -21.17
CA SER A 145 -6.64 14.91 -22.40
C SER A 145 -5.90 16.15 -22.88
N LEU A 146 -5.15 16.82 -22.01
CA LEU A 146 -4.45 18.07 -22.33
C LEU A 146 -3.02 17.79 -22.80
N THR A 147 -2.32 16.94 -22.05
CA THR A 147 -0.90 16.63 -22.24
C THR A 147 -0.68 15.39 -23.10
N ASN A 148 -1.71 14.55 -23.26
CA ASN A 148 -1.65 13.22 -23.91
C ASN A 148 -0.70 12.23 -23.21
N LYS A 149 -0.22 12.58 -22.01
CA LYS A 149 0.66 11.75 -21.17
C LYS A 149 -0.14 10.68 -20.43
N ASP A 150 0.50 9.55 -20.22
CA ASP A 150 -0.04 8.47 -19.40
C ASP A 150 -0.08 8.84 -17.91
N TYR A 151 -1.13 8.43 -17.20
CA TYR A 151 -1.24 8.52 -15.75
C TYR A 151 -1.94 7.31 -15.13
N ILE A 152 -1.55 6.96 -13.91
CA ILE A 152 -2.21 5.92 -13.11
C ILE A 152 -3.52 6.48 -12.56
N VAL A 153 -4.63 5.76 -12.74
CA VAL A 153 -5.93 6.18 -12.21
C VAL A 153 -6.19 5.72 -10.77
N ASP A 154 -5.59 4.62 -10.35
CA ASP A 154 -5.75 4.05 -9.00
C ASP A 154 -4.59 4.53 -8.13
N PHE A 155 -4.87 5.56 -7.34
CA PHE A 155 -3.92 6.15 -6.40
C PHE A 155 -4.40 5.95 -4.97
N GLU A 156 -3.49 5.53 -4.11
CA GLU A 156 -3.77 5.29 -2.70
C GLU A 156 -2.74 5.99 -1.81
N SER A 157 -3.20 6.88 -0.94
CA SER A 157 -2.35 7.53 0.07
C SER A 157 -2.44 6.78 1.39
N ILE A 158 -1.41 5.99 1.70
CA ILE A 158 -1.30 5.22 2.95
C ILE A 158 -0.75 6.14 4.03
N GLU A 159 -1.58 6.45 5.00
CA GLU A 159 -1.20 7.28 6.15
C GLU A 159 -0.47 6.46 7.22
N GLN A 160 -0.98 5.26 7.52
CA GLN A 160 -0.37 4.32 8.48
C GLN A 160 -0.64 2.87 8.06
N GLY A 161 0.37 2.01 8.25
CA GLY A 161 0.32 0.58 7.92
C GLY A 161 1.06 0.24 6.61
N PRO A 162 0.83 -0.96 6.05
CA PRO A 162 -0.07 -2.01 6.56
C PRO A 162 0.44 -2.66 7.86
N PHE A 163 -0.49 -3.06 8.73
CA PHE A 163 -0.23 -3.79 9.97
C PHE A 163 -0.92 -5.14 9.95
N TYR A 164 -0.18 -6.22 10.21
CA TYR A 164 -0.76 -7.55 10.34
C TYR A 164 -1.64 -7.67 11.59
N LEU A 165 -2.83 -8.25 11.44
CA LEU A 165 -3.69 -8.60 12.56
C LEU A 165 -3.06 -9.75 13.36
N LYS A 166 -2.80 -9.51 14.64
CA LYS A 166 -2.13 -10.49 15.50
C LYS A 166 -3.04 -11.69 15.74
N GLY A 167 -2.63 -12.86 15.26
CA GLY A 167 -3.37 -14.10 15.45
C GLY A 167 -4.53 -14.34 14.48
N ALA A 168 -4.61 -13.57 13.38
CA ALA A 168 -5.67 -13.71 12.37
C ALA A 168 -5.14 -14.00 10.95
N GLY A 169 -3.99 -14.69 10.83
CA GLY A 169 -3.42 -15.08 9.53
C GLY A 169 -2.90 -13.91 8.68
N ASN A 170 -2.90 -14.08 7.35
CA ASN A 170 -2.45 -13.08 6.37
C ASN A 170 -3.53 -12.02 6.12
N ILE A 171 -3.87 -11.28 7.18
CA ILE A 171 -4.82 -10.17 7.12
C ILE A 171 -4.12 -8.95 7.68
N THR A 172 -4.18 -7.85 6.94
CA THR A 172 -3.63 -6.56 7.35
C THR A 172 -4.71 -5.51 7.47
N ILE A 173 -4.42 -4.48 8.25
CA ILE A 173 -5.15 -3.21 8.23
C ILE A 173 -4.23 -2.08 7.81
N LYS A 174 -4.79 -1.06 7.17
CA LYS A 174 -4.11 0.18 6.86
C LYS A 174 -5.09 1.35 6.94
N TYR A 175 -4.53 2.53 7.16
CA TYR A 175 -5.26 3.78 7.08
C TYR A 175 -4.96 4.46 5.76
N ILE A 176 -6.00 4.77 5.00
CA ILE A 176 -5.90 5.43 3.70
C ILE A 176 -6.49 6.83 3.81
N ARG A 177 -5.73 7.82 3.38
CA ARG A 177 -6.14 9.23 3.29
C ARG A 177 -6.81 9.51 1.95
N GLY A 178 -7.99 10.12 2.01
CA GLY A 178 -8.71 10.71 0.87
C GLY A 178 -9.59 11.87 1.36
N ASP A 179 -10.83 11.97 0.89
CA ASP A 179 -11.82 12.93 1.42
C ASP A 179 -12.05 12.72 2.94
N PHE A 180 -12.06 11.45 3.34
CA PHE A 180 -12.11 10.98 4.72
C PHE A 180 -10.93 10.04 4.98
N LEU A 181 -10.62 9.82 6.25
CA LEU A 181 -9.68 8.79 6.66
C LEU A 181 -10.40 7.45 6.70
N LYS A 182 -9.91 6.46 5.95
CA LYS A 182 -10.52 5.14 5.84
C LYS A 182 -9.68 4.12 6.60
N LEU A 183 -10.31 3.32 7.47
CA LEU A 183 -9.69 2.09 7.97
C LEU A 183 -10.04 0.97 6.99
N VAL A 184 -9.04 0.37 6.37
CA VAL A 184 -9.20 -0.70 5.39
C VAL A 184 -8.58 -1.98 5.91
N ARG A 185 -9.33 -3.07 5.80
CA ARG A 185 -8.85 -4.44 5.97
C ARG A 185 -8.51 -5.01 4.60
N THR A 186 -7.36 -5.66 4.50
CA THR A 186 -6.90 -6.35 3.29
C THR A 186 -6.59 -7.80 3.63
N ASP A 187 -7.11 -8.73 2.83
CA ASP A 187 -6.70 -10.14 2.81
C ASP A 187 -6.34 -10.54 1.37
N VAL A 188 -6.10 -11.83 1.13
CA VAL A 188 -5.72 -12.33 -0.21
C VAL A 188 -6.80 -12.12 -1.27
N ASN A 189 -8.07 -11.98 -0.88
CA ASN A 189 -9.20 -11.84 -1.80
C ASN A 189 -9.47 -10.38 -2.18
N GLY A 190 -9.00 -9.43 -1.36
CA GLY A 190 -9.16 -8.00 -1.66
C GLY A 190 -9.24 -7.13 -0.42
N GLU A 191 -9.88 -5.98 -0.60
CA GLU A 191 -9.99 -4.94 0.42
C GLU A 191 -11.44 -4.71 0.82
N SER A 192 -11.65 -4.40 2.10
CA SER A 192 -12.93 -3.99 2.65
C SER A 192 -12.75 -2.78 3.56
N ILE A 193 -13.58 -1.76 3.36
CA ILE A 193 -13.64 -0.59 4.25
C ILE A 193 -14.32 -1.01 5.55
N ILE A 194 -13.61 -0.83 6.66
CA ILE A 194 -14.10 -1.12 8.02
C ILE A 194 -14.75 0.10 8.64
N ASP A 195 -14.14 1.27 8.44
CA ASP A 195 -14.64 2.53 8.99
C ASP A 195 -14.26 3.73 8.12
N LEU A 196 -15.06 4.79 8.21
CA LEU A 196 -14.89 6.08 7.57
C LEU A 196 -14.88 7.19 8.63
N ILE A 197 -13.69 7.67 8.94
CA ILE A 197 -13.47 8.70 9.95
C ILE A 197 -13.56 10.06 9.27
N ARG A 198 -14.62 10.80 9.61
CA ARG A 198 -14.96 12.09 8.99
C ARG A 198 -14.04 13.22 9.47
N ASN A 199 -14.01 14.29 8.68
CA ASN A 199 -13.46 15.58 9.11
C ASN A 199 -14.25 16.13 10.31
N ASN A 200 -13.58 16.91 11.15
CA ASN A 200 -14.18 17.55 12.32
C ASN A 200 -13.81 19.04 12.29
N ASN A 201 -14.82 19.91 12.27
CA ASN A 201 -14.66 21.37 12.13
C ASN A 201 -13.69 21.73 10.98
N ASP A 202 -13.93 21.16 9.79
CA ASP A 202 -13.14 21.32 8.57
C ASP A 202 -11.66 20.91 8.67
N LYS A 203 -11.25 20.28 9.77
CA LYS A 203 -9.92 19.71 9.93
C LYS A 203 -9.92 18.26 9.45
N ALA A 204 -8.86 17.86 8.78
CA ALA A 204 -8.64 16.48 8.38
C ALA A 204 -8.21 15.62 9.59
N PRO A 205 -8.73 14.38 9.75
CA PRO A 205 -8.21 13.43 10.73
C PRO A 205 -6.79 12.99 10.38
N ILE A 206 -5.97 12.84 11.42
CA ILE A 206 -4.59 12.37 11.38
C ILE A 206 -4.43 11.20 12.36
N VAL A 207 -3.88 10.09 11.90
CA VAL A 207 -3.55 8.91 12.71
C VAL A 207 -2.30 9.20 13.52
N ARG A 208 -2.44 9.25 14.85
CA ARG A 208 -1.32 9.50 15.78
C ARG A 208 -0.64 8.23 16.23
N THR A 209 -1.40 7.18 16.48
CA THR A 209 -0.86 5.86 16.82
C THR A 209 -1.87 4.77 16.53
N VAL A 210 -1.38 3.60 16.15
CA VAL A 210 -2.15 2.36 16.00
C VAL A 210 -1.42 1.28 16.79
N PHE A 211 -2.14 0.54 17.61
CA PHE A 211 -1.57 -0.58 18.34
C PHE A 211 -2.61 -1.68 18.60
N PHE A 212 -2.11 -2.87 18.89
CA PHE A 212 -2.93 -4.03 19.19
C PHE A 212 -2.81 -4.38 20.67
N MET A 213 -3.94 -4.61 21.33
CA MET A 213 -3.97 -5.11 22.69
C MET A 213 -5.11 -6.10 22.89
N LYS A 214 -4.92 -7.00 23.85
CA LYS A 214 -5.98 -7.88 24.31
C LYS A 214 -6.75 -7.17 25.42
N ILE A 215 -8.07 -7.18 25.34
CA ILE A 215 -8.98 -6.70 26.38
C ILE A 215 -9.86 -7.91 26.67
N LYS A 216 -9.84 -8.40 27.92
CA LYS A 216 -10.42 -9.72 28.25
C LYS A 216 -9.84 -10.82 27.36
N SER A 217 -10.70 -11.57 26.67
CA SER A 217 -10.33 -12.62 25.72
C SER A 217 -10.16 -12.12 24.29
N GLU A 218 -10.48 -10.86 23.99
CA GLU A 218 -10.65 -10.35 22.63
C GLU A 218 -9.48 -9.47 22.18
N MET A 219 -9.05 -9.66 20.93
CA MET A 219 -8.03 -8.83 20.32
C MET A 219 -8.65 -7.54 19.79
N ASN A 220 -8.00 -6.43 20.09
CA ASN A 220 -8.46 -5.10 19.71
C ASN A 220 -7.40 -4.37 18.87
N ILE A 221 -7.86 -3.65 17.86
CA ILE A 221 -7.15 -2.58 17.17
C ILE A 221 -7.52 -1.29 17.90
N ILE A 222 -6.53 -0.56 18.41
CA ILE A 222 -6.73 0.73 19.06
C ILE A 222 -5.96 1.78 18.27
N SER A 223 -6.67 2.85 17.89
CA SER A 223 -6.14 3.93 17.08
C SER A 223 -6.45 5.27 17.71
N LEU A 224 -5.43 6.09 17.92
CA LEU A 224 -5.63 7.49 18.31
C LEU A 224 -5.66 8.35 17.05
N ILE A 225 -6.76 9.07 16.87
CA ILE A 225 -6.94 10.02 15.78
C ILE A 225 -7.04 11.42 16.35
N SER A 226 -6.43 12.40 15.68
CA SER A 226 -6.57 13.81 16.01
C SER A 226 -7.06 14.62 14.83
N TRP A 227 -7.66 15.78 15.11
CA TRP A 227 -8.04 16.77 14.11
C TRP A 227 -7.37 18.11 14.43
N GLY A 228 -6.58 18.61 13.47
CA GLY A 228 -5.80 19.84 13.58
C GLY A 228 -4.29 19.61 13.61
N ASP A 229 -3.56 20.60 13.12
CA ASP A 229 -2.14 20.47 12.75
C ASP A 229 -1.16 20.58 13.92
N ILE A 230 -1.62 21.05 15.07
CA ILE A 230 -0.71 21.40 16.15
C ILE A 230 -0.83 20.36 17.27
N MET A 231 0.29 19.72 17.57
CA MET A 231 0.58 19.11 18.88
C MET A 231 0.52 20.22 19.94
N GLY A 232 -0.67 20.70 20.29
CA GLY A 232 -0.87 21.89 21.11
C GLY A 232 -2.35 22.15 21.45
N ASP A 233 -2.63 23.38 21.89
CA ASP A 233 -3.96 23.84 22.29
C ASP A 233 -4.94 23.84 21.10
N GLY A 234 -6.17 23.38 21.31
CA GLY A 234 -7.27 23.40 20.34
C GLY A 234 -7.39 22.19 19.41
N GLY A 235 -6.53 21.17 19.54
CA GLY A 235 -6.68 19.90 18.81
C GLY A 235 -7.74 19.00 19.44
N TYR A 236 -8.61 18.39 18.63
CA TYR A 236 -9.54 17.35 19.11
C TYR A 236 -8.92 15.98 18.91
N TYR A 237 -9.05 15.11 19.91
CA TYR A 237 -8.52 13.75 19.91
C TYR A 237 -9.67 12.76 20.16
N LYS A 238 -9.60 11.60 19.52
CA LYS A 238 -10.50 10.47 19.79
C LYS A 238 -9.77 9.15 19.60
N THR A 239 -9.94 8.26 20.55
CA THR A 239 -9.55 6.86 20.42
C THR A 239 -10.66 6.10 19.72
N TYR A 240 -10.30 5.37 18.67
CA TYR A 240 -11.14 4.40 18.00
C TYR A 240 -10.65 3.00 18.35
N ALA A 241 -11.59 2.12 18.64
CA ALA A 241 -11.35 0.75 19.03
C ALA A 241 -12.22 -0.20 18.19
N TYR A 242 -11.61 -1.28 17.74
CA TYR A 242 -12.25 -2.32 16.96
C TYR A 242 -11.82 -3.68 17.49
N ILE A 243 -12.77 -4.60 17.63
CA ILE A 243 -12.52 -5.98 18.02
C ILE A 243 -12.40 -6.82 16.74
N TYR A 244 -11.52 -7.81 16.76
CA TYR A 244 -11.43 -8.79 15.68
C TYR A 244 -11.27 -10.22 16.20
N ASP A 245 -11.83 -11.15 15.43
CA ASP A 245 -11.73 -12.58 15.69
C ASP A 245 -10.51 -13.21 14.99
N LYS A 246 -10.32 -14.52 15.19
CA LYS A 246 -9.24 -15.31 14.54
C LYS A 246 -9.33 -15.37 13.01
N ASN A 247 -10.50 -15.04 12.44
CA ASN A 247 -10.71 -14.97 10.99
C ASN A 247 -10.51 -13.54 10.46
N GLY A 248 -10.14 -12.60 11.34
CA GLY A 248 -9.95 -11.19 11.03
C GLY A 248 -11.24 -10.48 10.65
N ILE A 249 -12.40 -10.94 11.15
CA ILE A 249 -13.67 -10.20 11.04
C ILE A 249 -13.63 -9.07 12.07
N ILE A 250 -13.68 -7.83 11.59
CA ILE A 250 -13.51 -6.62 12.41
C ILE A 250 -14.86 -5.96 12.67
N HIS A 251 -15.12 -5.57 13.91
CA HIS A 251 -16.29 -4.81 14.32
C HIS A 251 -15.93 -3.73 15.34
N ALA A 252 -16.72 -2.66 15.42
CA ALA A 252 -16.48 -1.57 16.36
C ALA A 252 -16.60 -2.03 17.81
N ASN A 253 -15.64 -1.66 18.66
CA ASN A 253 -15.75 -1.80 20.11
C ASN A 253 -16.60 -0.63 20.66
N LYS A 254 -17.92 -0.82 20.74
CA LYS A 254 -18.84 0.24 21.17
C LYS A 254 -18.51 0.80 22.55
N ILE A 255 -18.16 -0.07 23.50
CA ILE A 255 -17.86 0.32 24.89
C ILE A 255 -16.74 1.36 24.92
N LEU A 256 -15.62 1.09 24.23
CA LEU A 256 -14.51 2.04 24.20
C LEU A 256 -14.79 3.26 23.31
N ASN A 257 -15.50 3.08 22.20
CA ASN A 257 -15.80 4.17 21.26
C ASN A 257 -16.81 5.20 21.81
N GLU A 258 -17.60 4.80 22.80
CA GLU A 258 -18.59 5.63 23.50
C GLU A 258 -18.06 6.19 24.83
N ASP A 259 -16.85 5.80 25.26
CA ASP A 259 -16.23 6.31 26.48
C ASP A 259 -15.87 7.80 26.34
N PRO A 260 -16.50 8.70 27.11
CA PRO A 260 -16.26 10.13 26.99
C PRO A 260 -14.85 10.53 27.42
N SER A 261 -14.14 9.70 28.19
CA SER A 261 -12.76 9.96 28.60
C SER A 261 -11.78 9.75 27.46
N LEU A 262 -12.12 8.91 26.48
CA LEU A 262 -11.27 8.55 25.35
C LEU A 262 -11.42 9.50 24.14
N SER A 263 -12.12 10.62 24.33
CA SER A 263 -12.21 11.69 23.35
C SER A 263 -12.25 13.07 24.01
N GLY A 264 -11.71 14.10 23.36
CA GLY A 264 -11.72 15.44 23.92
C GLY A 264 -10.82 16.43 23.21
N TYR A 265 -11.06 17.71 23.49
CA TYR A 265 -10.15 18.78 23.11
C TYR A 265 -8.95 18.80 24.06
N ASN A 266 -7.77 18.97 23.49
CA ASN A 266 -6.58 19.30 24.25
C ASN A 266 -6.52 20.82 24.44
N SER A 267 -6.43 21.28 25.68
CA SER A 267 -6.20 22.70 25.98
C SER A 267 -5.32 22.91 27.20
N GLU A 268 -4.70 24.08 27.33
CA GLU A 268 -3.85 24.36 28.49
C GLU A 268 -4.61 24.23 29.82
N LYS A 269 -5.88 24.67 29.84
CA LYS A 269 -6.73 24.62 31.04
C LYS A 269 -7.31 23.24 31.32
N LYS A 270 -7.46 22.42 30.28
CA LYS A 270 -7.99 21.06 30.36
C LYS A 270 -7.27 20.20 29.31
N PRO A 271 -6.08 19.68 29.65
CA PRO A 271 -5.31 18.87 28.71
C PRO A 271 -6.00 17.53 28.48
N PHE A 272 -5.93 17.02 27.25
CA PHE A 272 -6.37 15.67 26.96
C PHE A 272 -5.29 14.69 27.42
N GLU A 273 -5.64 13.74 28.29
CA GLU A 273 -4.65 12.89 28.95
C GLU A 273 -4.11 11.76 28.06
N TYR A 274 -4.90 11.31 27.07
CA TYR A 274 -4.63 10.07 26.33
C TYR A 274 -4.03 10.31 24.94
N THR A 275 -2.96 11.12 24.87
CA THR A 275 -2.32 11.57 23.62
C THR A 275 -1.35 10.56 22.99
N ASN A 276 -1.14 9.40 23.61
CA ASN A 276 -0.23 8.37 23.10
C ASN A 276 -0.64 6.96 23.52
N ALA A 277 -0.05 5.95 22.87
CA ALA A 277 -0.39 4.54 23.08
C ALA A 277 -0.20 4.08 24.54
N ARG A 278 0.82 4.59 25.24
CA ARG A 278 1.10 4.20 26.64
C ARG A 278 -0.03 4.67 27.57
N ALA A 279 -0.44 5.92 27.46
CA ALA A 279 -1.51 6.50 28.27
C ALA A 279 -2.86 5.80 28.00
N ILE A 280 -3.21 5.61 26.73
CA ILE A 280 -4.45 4.91 26.34
C ILE A 280 -4.45 3.47 26.88
N LYS A 281 -3.34 2.73 26.71
CA LYS A 281 -3.23 1.35 27.19
C LYS A 281 -3.40 1.26 28.71
N ALA A 282 -2.77 2.17 29.46
CA ALA A 282 -2.88 2.20 30.92
C ALA A 282 -4.34 2.45 31.37
N TYR A 283 -5.02 3.39 30.72
CA TYR A 283 -6.44 3.68 30.98
C TYR A 283 -7.34 2.47 30.68
N ILE A 284 -7.19 1.87 29.50
CA ILE A 284 -8.01 0.72 29.10
C ILE A 284 -7.80 -0.46 30.06
N LEU A 285 -6.55 -0.77 30.43
CA LEU A 285 -6.27 -1.84 31.37
C LEU A 285 -6.89 -1.59 32.75
N LYS A 286 -6.85 -0.35 33.24
CA LYS A 286 -7.41 0.03 34.54
C LYS A 286 -8.94 -0.11 34.59
N ASN A 287 -9.63 0.30 33.52
CA ASN A 287 -11.09 0.41 33.52
C ASN A 287 -11.82 -0.76 32.83
N TYR A 288 -11.13 -1.49 31.93
CA TYR A 288 -11.72 -2.52 31.07
C TYR A 288 -10.89 -3.82 30.99
N GLY A 289 -9.74 -3.90 31.66
CA GLY A 289 -8.78 -5.00 31.53
C GLY A 289 -9.15 -6.31 32.23
N PHE A 290 -10.27 -6.35 32.96
CA PHE A 290 -10.78 -7.53 33.66
C PHE A 290 -11.64 -8.40 32.75
#